data_AF-A0A426CMC7-F1
#
_entry.id   AF-A0A426CMC7-F1
#
_cell.length_a   1.000
_cell.length_b   1.000
_cell.length_c   1.000
_cell.angle_alpha   90.00
_cell.angle_beta   90.00
_cell.angle_gamma   90.00
#
_symmetry.space_group_name_H-M   'P 1'
#
loop_
_entity.id
_entity.type
_entity.pdbx_description
1 polymer ?
#
loop_
_entity_poly.entity_id
_entity_poly.type
_entity_poly.pdbx_seq_one_letter_code
_entity_poly.pdbx_strand_id
1 'polypeptide(L)'
;MLAFAAITASAQNTHIWTGATDGNWATATNWTGTDTPPGTAATDIARFNADVINKAVSIGTDTTLDSLEFVAGAGSYTFSGAILALNRISTGGATISNSSGNLQTFSTRVNFSGPTQLNVSAGSSLTFASTVGRTSGTGGTLTVTGGGVVNFTGSFSSFTVFSSLVASGGATINYDTTSQNGANNYQANGGRINLHRATGTSGIGLQLVGNGSEIYLSKAGLTVGAAGLIFRGDGTAGKTLTFGADFAGAGTATYTGAVTLNHTGSGSNHTYRFYAAENNTLVLSGIIGNGTGAGTGTKVLIDGAGIVRFSGSGPNTSVTPIAIDGTLVLAKTAGTDAIGGGSVTVNTTGTLRLAASHQIADATALAFAGGVFEAGAFTETLGALTVGAAGGTIDFDGKAGSLTFASLSSITGTLTVTGWSDDASIFFTNGSGWDTTALSRVVFSGYGAAQFNSATGELYAAAIPEPSAIAALAASLAFALGLVLRRRTR
;
A
#
# COMPACT_ATOMS: atom_id res chain seq x y z
N MET A 1 39.97 -43.82 10.79
CA MET A 1 40.39 -43.13 9.55
C MET A 1 39.13 -42.96 8.70
N LEU A 2 38.49 -41.80 8.77
CA LEU A 2 37.25 -41.49 8.03
C LEU A 2 37.66 -41.01 6.63
N ALA A 3 37.34 -41.80 5.60
CA ALA A 3 37.52 -41.41 4.22
C ALA A 3 36.49 -40.34 3.85
N PHE A 4 36.93 -39.09 3.69
CA PHE A 4 36.11 -38.06 3.06
C PHE A 4 36.02 -38.40 1.56
N ALA A 5 34.82 -38.77 1.10
CA ALA A 5 34.54 -38.86 -0.32
C ALA A 5 34.73 -37.46 -0.92
N ALA A 6 35.74 -37.30 -1.77
CA ALA A 6 35.94 -36.06 -2.51
C ALA A 6 34.73 -35.87 -3.44
N ILE A 7 33.89 -34.88 -3.14
CA ILE A 7 32.82 -34.47 -4.04
C ILE A 7 33.51 -33.78 -5.22
N THR A 8 33.67 -34.51 -6.32
CA THR A 8 34.13 -33.93 -7.59
C THR A 8 33.05 -33.00 -8.10
N ALA A 9 33.31 -31.69 -8.09
CA ALA A 9 32.46 -30.72 -8.76
C ALA A 9 32.44 -31.06 -10.27
N SER A 10 31.26 -31.40 -10.81
CA SER A 10 31.09 -31.55 -12.26
C SER A 10 31.36 -30.21 -12.93
N ALA A 11 32.20 -30.19 -13.96
CA ALA A 11 32.44 -28.97 -14.73
C ALA A 11 31.14 -28.48 -15.38
N GLN A 12 30.85 -27.18 -15.28
CA GLN A 12 29.73 -26.55 -15.97
C GLN A 12 30.12 -26.27 -17.43
N ASN A 13 29.24 -26.63 -18.38
CA ASN A 13 29.47 -26.36 -19.80
C ASN A 13 28.72 -25.09 -20.19
N THR A 14 29.43 -24.04 -20.61
CA THR A 14 28.80 -22.80 -21.07
C THR A 14 28.73 -22.77 -22.59
N HIS A 15 27.52 -22.66 -23.13
CA HIS A 15 27.25 -22.60 -24.56
C HIS A 15 26.77 -21.18 -24.91
N ILE A 16 27.42 -20.55 -25.88
CA ILE A 16 27.10 -19.17 -26.29
C ILE A 16 26.26 -19.19 -27.58
N TRP A 17 25.08 -18.60 -27.52
CA TRP A 17 24.18 -18.46 -28.67
C TRP A 17 24.73 -17.46 -29.69
N THR A 18 24.98 -17.93 -30.90
CA THR A 18 25.34 -17.10 -32.06
C THR A 18 24.16 -16.87 -32.99
N GLY A 19 23.17 -17.78 -32.98
CA GLY A 19 22.04 -17.75 -33.91
C GLY A 19 22.49 -17.64 -35.37
N ALA A 20 23.62 -18.27 -35.73
CA ALA A 20 24.30 -18.04 -36.99
C ALA A 20 23.53 -18.57 -38.22
N THR A 21 22.74 -19.64 -38.05
CA THR A 21 22.07 -20.33 -39.15
C THR A 21 20.57 -20.09 -39.14
N ASP A 22 19.91 -20.34 -38.02
CA ASP A 22 18.45 -20.23 -37.87
C ASP A 22 18.07 -19.94 -36.41
N GLY A 23 16.77 -19.99 -36.11
CA GLY A 23 16.24 -19.86 -34.75
C GLY A 23 16.10 -21.19 -33.98
N ASN A 24 16.50 -22.33 -34.55
CA ASN A 24 16.27 -23.63 -33.91
C ASN A 24 17.34 -23.89 -32.82
N TRP A 25 16.88 -24.16 -31.60
CA TRP A 25 17.74 -24.46 -30.45
C TRP A 25 18.66 -25.65 -30.70
N ALA A 26 18.17 -26.68 -31.42
CA ALA A 26 18.90 -27.92 -31.66
C ALA A 26 19.96 -27.83 -32.77
N THR A 27 20.01 -26.72 -33.53
CA THR A 27 21.00 -26.54 -34.59
C THR A 27 22.36 -26.23 -33.97
N ALA A 28 23.29 -27.19 -34.00
CA ALA A 28 24.59 -27.08 -33.32
C ALA A 28 25.42 -25.86 -33.77
N THR A 29 25.32 -25.44 -35.03
CA THR A 29 26.02 -24.25 -35.57
C THR A 29 25.53 -22.92 -34.99
N ASN A 30 24.40 -22.90 -34.27
CA ASN A 30 23.93 -21.73 -33.53
C ASN A 30 24.60 -21.56 -32.16
N TRP A 31 25.50 -22.47 -31.78
CA TRP A 31 26.18 -22.47 -30.48
C TRP A 31 27.69 -22.51 -30.63
N THR A 32 28.39 -21.90 -29.68
CA THR A 32 29.84 -22.07 -29.49
C THR A 32 30.13 -22.55 -28.06
N GLY A 33 31.27 -23.22 -27.86
CA GLY A 33 31.70 -23.78 -26.58
C GLY A 33 31.92 -25.30 -26.63
N THR A 34 31.00 -26.02 -27.27
CA THR A 34 31.07 -27.48 -27.53
C THR A 34 30.38 -27.82 -28.85
N ASP A 35 30.68 -28.98 -29.43
CA ASP A 35 30.06 -29.46 -30.69
C ASP A 35 28.58 -29.87 -30.55
N THR A 36 28.00 -29.77 -29.34
CA THR A 36 26.60 -30.09 -29.05
C THR A 36 25.81 -28.88 -28.51
N PRO A 37 24.51 -28.75 -28.85
CA PRO A 37 23.64 -27.77 -28.22
C PRO A 37 23.52 -27.97 -26.69
N PRO A 38 23.30 -26.89 -25.91
CA PRO A 38 23.00 -26.99 -24.49
C PRO A 38 21.68 -27.73 -24.27
N GLY A 39 21.60 -28.51 -23.19
CA GLY A 39 20.45 -29.34 -22.87
C GLY A 39 20.72 -30.83 -22.86
N THR A 40 21.95 -31.22 -23.20
CA THR A 40 22.39 -32.63 -23.23
C THR A 40 22.94 -33.08 -21.88
N ALA A 41 23.47 -32.13 -21.08
CA ALA A 41 23.77 -32.32 -19.68
C ALA A 41 22.99 -31.31 -18.82
N ALA A 42 22.54 -31.76 -17.64
CA ALA A 42 21.83 -30.91 -16.70
C ALA A 42 22.70 -29.80 -16.08
N THR A 43 24.01 -29.81 -16.33
CA THR A 43 24.99 -28.78 -15.95
C THR A 43 25.21 -27.71 -17.02
N ASP A 44 24.53 -27.81 -18.17
CA ASP A 44 24.71 -26.88 -19.28
C ASP A 44 24.16 -25.49 -18.95
N ILE A 45 24.92 -24.45 -19.30
CA ILE A 45 24.55 -23.05 -19.21
C ILE A 45 24.35 -22.51 -20.62
N ALA A 46 23.17 -22.01 -20.93
CA ALA A 46 22.93 -21.30 -22.19
C ALA A 46 23.13 -19.79 -21.98
N ARG A 47 24.02 -19.19 -22.77
CA ARG A 47 24.39 -17.77 -22.64
C ARG A 47 24.15 -17.00 -23.93
N PHE A 48 23.51 -15.84 -23.79
CA PHE A 48 23.25 -14.88 -24.84
C PHE A 48 24.03 -13.60 -24.50
N ASN A 49 24.93 -13.17 -25.38
CA ASN A 49 25.85 -12.05 -25.12
C ASN A 49 26.03 -11.08 -26.30
N ALA A 50 25.25 -11.24 -27.36
CA ALA A 50 25.31 -10.40 -28.56
C ALA A 50 23.90 -10.17 -29.10
N ASP A 51 23.70 -9.12 -29.90
CA ASP A 51 22.47 -8.90 -30.63
C ASP A 51 22.58 -9.55 -32.01
N VAL A 52 21.98 -10.73 -32.17
CA VAL A 52 22.12 -11.56 -33.38
C VAL A 52 20.85 -11.50 -34.23
N ILE A 53 20.93 -11.94 -35.48
CA ILE A 53 19.79 -11.90 -36.42
C ILE A 53 18.64 -12.79 -35.92
N ASN A 54 18.95 -14.03 -35.53
CA ASN A 54 17.96 -15.01 -35.10
C ASN A 54 17.63 -14.84 -33.62
N LYS A 55 16.64 -13.99 -33.34
CA LYS A 55 16.14 -13.68 -31.97
C LYS A 55 14.90 -14.49 -31.57
N ALA A 56 14.22 -15.10 -32.54
CA ALA A 56 13.13 -16.04 -32.30
C ALA A 56 13.71 -17.45 -32.11
N VAL A 57 13.81 -17.90 -30.87
CA VAL A 57 14.44 -19.16 -30.49
C VAL A 57 13.37 -20.23 -30.30
N SER A 58 13.39 -21.24 -31.17
CA SER A 58 12.45 -22.37 -31.15
C SER A 58 13.07 -23.58 -30.46
N ILE A 59 12.43 -24.06 -29.39
CA ILE A 59 12.81 -25.25 -28.65
C ILE A 59 12.05 -26.44 -29.26
N GLY A 60 12.72 -27.28 -30.05
CA GLY A 60 12.06 -28.40 -30.77
C GLY A 60 11.69 -29.60 -29.89
N THR A 61 12.45 -29.84 -28.82
CA THR A 61 12.26 -30.93 -27.85
C THR A 61 12.48 -30.41 -26.45
N ASP A 62 11.92 -31.07 -25.43
CA ASP A 62 12.14 -30.66 -24.04
C ASP A 62 13.64 -30.55 -23.71
N THR A 63 14.05 -29.39 -23.21
CA THR A 63 15.46 -29.04 -22.97
C THR A 63 15.66 -28.78 -21.48
N THR A 64 16.72 -29.34 -20.89
CA THR A 64 17.05 -29.12 -19.47
C THR A 64 18.38 -28.40 -19.29
N LEU A 65 18.40 -27.26 -18.59
CA LEU A 65 19.61 -26.47 -18.34
C LEU A 65 19.88 -26.29 -16.84
N ASP A 66 21.12 -25.97 -16.48
CA ASP A 66 21.49 -25.48 -15.15
C ASP A 66 21.06 -24.01 -14.99
N SER A 67 21.45 -23.18 -15.97
CA SER A 67 21.26 -21.74 -15.98
C SER A 67 21.01 -21.20 -17.39
N LEU A 68 20.27 -20.10 -17.45
CA LEU A 68 20.05 -19.32 -18.66
C LEU A 68 20.48 -17.87 -18.41
N GLU A 69 21.41 -17.37 -19.21
CA GLU A 69 22.07 -16.07 -19.01
C GLU A 69 21.89 -15.15 -20.21
N PHE A 70 21.33 -13.96 -19.98
CA PHE A 70 21.36 -12.84 -20.92
C PHE A 70 22.24 -11.75 -20.31
N VAL A 71 23.38 -11.47 -20.93
CA VAL A 71 24.34 -10.49 -20.42
C VAL A 71 24.36 -9.22 -21.27
N ALA A 72 25.11 -8.20 -20.83
CA ALA A 72 25.32 -6.99 -21.61
C ALA A 72 25.69 -7.30 -23.06
N GLY A 73 25.00 -6.67 -24.01
CA GLY A 73 25.12 -6.92 -25.44
C GLY A 73 24.09 -7.88 -26.02
N ALA A 74 23.40 -8.70 -25.20
CA ALA A 74 22.36 -9.61 -25.70
C ALA A 74 21.13 -8.87 -26.23
N GLY A 75 20.58 -9.32 -27.36
CA GLY A 75 19.34 -8.81 -27.94
C GLY A 75 18.07 -9.08 -27.13
N SER A 76 16.91 -8.76 -27.73
CA SER A 76 15.58 -9.13 -27.21
C SER A 76 15.13 -10.46 -27.82
N TYR A 77 15.24 -11.54 -27.07
CA TYR A 77 14.93 -12.90 -27.53
C TYR A 77 13.52 -13.33 -27.15
N THR A 78 12.92 -14.16 -28.00
CA THR A 78 11.62 -14.81 -27.74
C THR A 78 11.77 -16.33 -27.86
N PHE A 79 11.46 -17.05 -26.79
CA PHE A 79 11.50 -18.51 -26.72
C PHE A 79 10.12 -19.10 -26.96
N SER A 80 10.00 -20.08 -27.85
CA SER A 80 8.77 -20.80 -28.16
C SER A 80 9.03 -22.30 -28.32
N GLY A 81 7.97 -23.12 -28.38
CA GLY A 81 8.07 -24.56 -28.63
C GLY A 81 7.89 -25.43 -27.38
N ALA A 82 8.72 -26.47 -27.27
CA ALA A 82 8.71 -27.48 -26.21
C ALA A 82 9.29 -26.95 -24.87
N ILE A 83 9.20 -27.75 -23.81
CA ILE A 83 9.45 -27.30 -22.43
C ILE A 83 10.92 -26.91 -22.24
N LEU A 84 11.13 -25.76 -21.60
CA LEU A 84 12.43 -25.39 -21.03
C LEU A 84 12.44 -25.71 -19.53
N ALA A 85 13.15 -26.74 -19.13
CA ALA A 85 13.36 -27.09 -17.73
C ALA A 85 14.68 -26.51 -17.23
N LEU A 86 14.67 -25.87 -16.06
CA LEU A 86 15.89 -25.52 -15.34
C LEU A 86 16.04 -26.43 -14.13
N ASN A 87 17.13 -27.20 -14.15
CA ASN A 87 17.43 -28.21 -13.16
C ASN A 87 18.83 -28.01 -12.56
N ARG A 88 18.97 -26.99 -11.71
CA ARG A 88 20.26 -26.74 -11.07
C ARG A 88 20.59 -27.85 -10.07
N ILE A 89 21.64 -28.59 -10.37
CA ILE A 89 22.16 -29.68 -9.53
C ILE A 89 22.96 -29.11 -8.34
N SER A 90 23.47 -27.87 -8.46
CA SER A 90 24.18 -27.18 -7.39
C SER A 90 23.24 -26.51 -6.37
N THR A 91 23.69 -26.35 -5.13
CA THR A 91 22.93 -25.87 -3.96
C THR A 91 22.35 -24.44 -4.06
N GLY A 92 22.57 -23.74 -5.18
CA GLY A 92 22.18 -22.33 -5.36
C GLY A 92 20.80 -22.08 -6.00
N GLY A 93 20.04 -23.12 -6.37
CA GLY A 93 18.73 -22.99 -7.02
C GLY A 93 18.78 -22.53 -8.48
N ALA A 94 17.86 -23.01 -9.32
CA ALA A 94 17.84 -22.72 -10.77
C ALA A 94 17.79 -21.22 -11.07
N THR A 95 18.61 -20.75 -12.03
CA THR A 95 18.77 -19.32 -12.31
C THR A 95 18.43 -18.96 -13.75
N ILE A 96 17.59 -17.93 -13.93
CA ILE A 96 17.56 -17.13 -15.16
C ILE A 96 18.12 -15.76 -14.79
N SER A 97 19.17 -15.32 -15.48
CA SER A 97 19.73 -13.98 -15.29
C SER A 97 19.55 -13.14 -16.54
N ASN A 98 19.13 -11.89 -16.36
CA ASN A 98 19.04 -10.91 -17.44
C ASN A 98 19.65 -9.58 -17.00
N SER A 99 20.85 -9.30 -17.49
CA SER A 99 21.58 -8.05 -17.33
C SER A 99 21.82 -7.35 -18.68
N SER A 100 21.04 -7.68 -19.71
CA SER A 100 21.28 -7.17 -21.07
C SER A 100 20.73 -5.77 -21.32
N GLY A 101 19.84 -5.27 -20.46
CA GLY A 101 19.06 -4.05 -20.69
C GLY A 101 17.87 -4.23 -21.63
N ASN A 102 17.60 -5.48 -22.06
CA ASN A 102 16.54 -5.80 -23.02
C ASN A 102 15.47 -6.71 -22.41
N LEU A 103 14.32 -6.80 -23.09
CA LEU A 103 13.21 -7.70 -22.74
C LEU A 103 13.45 -9.10 -23.33
N GLN A 104 13.34 -10.12 -22.49
CA GLN A 104 13.30 -11.52 -22.91
C GLN A 104 11.89 -12.10 -22.69
N THR A 105 11.38 -12.80 -23.69
CA THR A 105 10.02 -13.36 -23.66
C THR A 105 10.04 -14.88 -23.74
N PHE A 106 9.36 -15.54 -22.80
CA PHE A 106 9.14 -16.99 -22.78
C PHE A 106 7.69 -17.29 -23.13
N SER A 107 7.46 -17.59 -24.41
CA SER A 107 6.20 -18.12 -24.95
C SER A 107 6.15 -19.65 -24.91
N THR A 108 7.22 -20.29 -24.44
CA THR A 108 7.26 -21.72 -24.08
C THR A 108 7.02 -21.93 -22.59
N ARG A 109 6.61 -23.15 -22.21
CA ARG A 109 6.52 -23.57 -20.81
C ARG A 109 7.91 -23.60 -20.18
N VAL A 110 8.06 -22.96 -19.02
CA VAL A 110 9.29 -22.97 -18.23
C VAL A 110 9.05 -23.72 -16.92
N ASN A 111 9.82 -24.79 -16.67
CA ASN A 111 9.73 -25.57 -15.44
C ASN A 111 11.00 -25.41 -14.58
N PHE A 112 10.86 -25.30 -13.27
CA PHE A 112 11.99 -25.23 -12.33
C PHE A 112 12.06 -26.44 -11.39
N SER A 113 13.24 -27.00 -11.12
CA SER A 113 13.36 -28.20 -10.27
C SER A 113 13.51 -27.95 -8.75
N GLY A 114 13.57 -26.70 -8.30
CA GLY A 114 13.83 -26.35 -6.90
C GLY A 114 13.51 -24.89 -6.58
N PRO A 115 14.08 -24.33 -5.50
CA PRO A 115 14.13 -22.87 -5.33
C PRO A 115 14.70 -22.22 -6.59
N THR A 116 14.11 -21.11 -6.99
CA THR A 116 14.41 -20.44 -8.25
C THR A 116 14.81 -19.01 -7.99
N GLN A 117 15.85 -18.54 -8.68
CA GLN A 117 16.22 -17.14 -8.70
C GLN A 117 16.10 -16.58 -10.12
N LEU A 118 15.34 -15.51 -10.28
CA LEU A 118 15.34 -14.68 -11.47
C LEU A 118 16.12 -13.41 -11.15
N ASN A 119 17.34 -13.29 -11.66
CA ASN A 119 18.18 -12.11 -11.40
C ASN A 119 18.11 -11.15 -12.58
N VAL A 120 17.29 -10.10 -12.48
CA VAL A 120 16.99 -9.17 -13.57
C VAL A 120 17.52 -7.80 -13.18
N SER A 121 18.52 -7.29 -13.90
CA SER A 121 19.10 -5.98 -13.61
C SER A 121 18.09 -4.86 -13.85
N ALA A 122 18.29 -3.70 -13.20
CA ALA A 122 17.59 -2.47 -13.55
C ALA A 122 17.68 -2.22 -15.08
N GLY A 123 16.56 -1.77 -15.68
CA GLY A 123 16.42 -1.59 -17.13
C GLY A 123 16.15 -2.87 -17.93
N SER A 124 16.36 -4.06 -17.37
CA SER A 124 16.08 -5.34 -18.02
C SER A 124 14.69 -5.87 -17.65
N SER A 125 14.15 -6.78 -18.48
CA SER A 125 12.85 -7.42 -18.19
C SER A 125 12.78 -8.88 -18.64
N LEU A 126 12.00 -9.69 -17.91
CA LEU A 126 11.58 -11.03 -18.32
C LEU A 126 10.06 -11.08 -18.42
N THR A 127 9.51 -11.72 -19.44
CA THR A 127 8.08 -11.99 -19.56
C THR A 127 7.84 -13.48 -19.76
N PHE A 128 7.09 -14.10 -18.86
CA PHE A 128 6.59 -15.47 -18.99
C PHE A 128 5.16 -15.42 -19.51
N ALA A 129 5.01 -15.55 -20.83
CA ALA A 129 3.74 -15.49 -21.54
C ALA A 129 3.02 -16.85 -21.61
N SER A 130 3.72 -17.94 -21.29
CA SER A 130 3.19 -19.30 -21.25
C SER A 130 3.17 -19.86 -19.82
N THR A 131 3.10 -21.17 -19.66
CA THR A 131 3.02 -21.82 -18.36
C THR A 131 4.36 -21.77 -17.61
N VAL A 132 4.33 -21.28 -16.37
CA VAL A 132 5.42 -21.45 -15.41
C VAL A 132 5.09 -22.62 -14.49
N GLY A 133 6.04 -23.53 -14.32
CA GLY A 133 5.84 -24.71 -13.50
C GLY A 133 7.08 -25.13 -12.73
N ARG A 134 6.96 -26.28 -12.08
CA ARG A 134 8.03 -27.04 -11.47
C ARG A 134 8.10 -28.43 -12.07
N THR A 135 9.30 -29.00 -12.13
CA THR A 135 9.50 -30.37 -12.67
C THR A 135 9.15 -31.46 -11.67
N SER A 136 9.25 -31.19 -10.35
CA SER A 136 8.86 -32.12 -9.30
C SER A 136 8.54 -31.41 -7.97
N GLY A 137 7.59 -31.98 -7.22
CA GLY A 137 7.23 -31.59 -5.85
C GLY A 137 6.36 -30.34 -5.69
N THR A 138 5.63 -30.27 -4.58
CA THR A 138 4.95 -29.05 -4.09
C THR A 138 5.93 -28.18 -3.28
N GLY A 139 5.78 -26.85 -3.33
CA GLY A 139 6.52 -25.93 -2.44
C GLY A 139 7.63 -25.11 -3.13
N GLY A 140 8.70 -24.77 -2.41
CA GLY A 140 9.82 -23.95 -2.91
C GLY A 140 9.52 -22.45 -2.95
N THR A 141 10.54 -21.67 -3.29
CA THR A 141 10.48 -20.20 -3.40
C THR A 141 10.97 -19.76 -4.77
N LEU A 142 10.21 -18.91 -5.46
CA LEU A 142 10.69 -18.18 -6.62
C LEU A 142 11.05 -16.76 -6.19
N THR A 143 12.32 -16.39 -6.31
CA THR A 143 12.84 -15.08 -5.90
C THR A 143 13.23 -14.28 -7.14
N VAL A 144 12.76 -13.04 -7.22
CA VAL A 144 13.19 -12.06 -8.22
C VAL A 144 14.09 -11.03 -7.54
N THR A 145 15.26 -10.76 -8.14
CA THR A 145 16.29 -9.84 -7.64
C THR A 145 16.79 -8.92 -8.75
N GLY A 146 17.55 -7.87 -8.40
CA GLY A 146 18.38 -7.11 -9.34
C GLY A 146 17.82 -5.77 -9.85
N GLY A 147 16.62 -5.37 -9.42
CA GLY A 147 16.02 -4.07 -9.75
C GLY A 147 15.22 -4.01 -11.06
N GLY A 148 15.22 -5.08 -11.85
CA GLY A 148 14.45 -5.19 -13.10
C GLY A 148 13.01 -5.65 -12.90
N VAL A 149 12.32 -5.93 -14.01
CA VAL A 149 10.89 -6.31 -14.03
C VAL A 149 10.71 -7.75 -14.49
N VAL A 150 9.86 -8.50 -13.79
CA VAL A 150 9.39 -9.82 -14.24
C VAL A 150 7.86 -9.79 -14.39
N ASN A 151 7.38 -10.10 -15.59
CA ASN A 151 5.96 -10.21 -15.90
C ASN A 151 5.55 -11.68 -16.00
N PHE A 152 4.53 -12.07 -15.25
CA PHE A 152 3.86 -13.35 -15.39
C PHE A 152 2.48 -13.12 -15.99
N THR A 153 2.36 -13.28 -17.32
CA THR A 153 1.10 -13.05 -18.06
C THR A 153 0.44 -14.36 -18.52
N GLY A 154 1.19 -15.46 -18.52
CA GLY A 154 0.69 -16.79 -18.85
C GLY A 154 -0.06 -17.45 -17.68
N SER A 155 0.17 -18.74 -17.47
CA SER A 155 -0.44 -19.52 -16.38
C SER A 155 0.65 -20.07 -15.46
N PHE A 156 0.25 -20.48 -14.26
CA PHE A 156 1.08 -21.35 -13.44
C PHE A 156 0.47 -22.75 -13.47
N SER A 157 1.31 -23.78 -13.51
CA SER A 157 0.81 -25.16 -13.65
C SER A 157 0.08 -25.61 -12.38
N SER A 158 -1.04 -26.35 -12.53
CA SER A 158 -1.91 -26.77 -11.43
C SER A 158 -1.24 -27.64 -10.37
N PHE A 159 -0.13 -28.29 -10.71
CA PHE A 159 0.61 -29.19 -9.83
C PHE A 159 1.73 -28.48 -9.04
N THR A 160 1.93 -27.19 -9.26
CA THR A 160 3.16 -26.49 -8.87
C THR A 160 2.83 -25.17 -8.20
N VAL A 161 2.37 -25.25 -6.96
CA VAL A 161 2.24 -24.08 -6.11
C VAL A 161 3.62 -23.79 -5.52
N PHE A 162 4.23 -22.67 -5.94
CA PHE A 162 5.36 -22.14 -5.18
C PHE A 162 4.86 -21.79 -3.78
N SER A 163 5.61 -22.14 -2.74
CA SER A 163 5.22 -21.72 -1.38
C SER A 163 5.21 -20.20 -1.31
N SER A 164 6.23 -19.57 -1.92
CA SER A 164 6.43 -18.14 -1.91
C SER A 164 6.90 -17.60 -3.27
N LEU A 165 6.35 -16.45 -3.64
CA LEU A 165 6.86 -15.57 -4.69
C LEU A 165 7.46 -14.33 -4.01
N VAL A 166 8.74 -14.07 -4.23
CA VAL A 166 9.50 -13.03 -3.51
C VAL A 166 10.05 -12.00 -4.48
N ALA A 167 9.70 -10.72 -4.30
CA ALA A 167 10.35 -9.60 -4.98
C ALA A 167 11.37 -8.96 -4.03
N SER A 168 12.62 -8.78 -4.46
CA SER A 168 13.66 -8.22 -3.59
C SER A 168 14.71 -7.40 -4.36
N GLY A 169 15.54 -6.66 -3.63
CA GLY A 169 16.64 -5.88 -4.23
C GLY A 169 16.17 -4.89 -5.28
N GLY A 170 15.04 -4.22 -5.04
CA GLY A 170 14.40 -3.26 -5.95
C GLY A 170 13.62 -3.88 -7.10
N ALA A 171 13.61 -5.20 -7.26
CA ALA A 171 12.93 -5.84 -8.38
C ALA A 171 11.40 -5.70 -8.30
N THR A 172 10.75 -5.68 -9.47
CA THR A 172 9.29 -5.63 -9.61
C THR A 172 8.76 -6.93 -10.20
N ILE A 173 7.72 -7.48 -9.59
CA ILE A 173 6.94 -8.61 -10.11
C ILE A 173 5.55 -8.12 -10.51
N ASN A 174 5.21 -8.25 -11.79
CA ASN A 174 3.86 -8.07 -12.29
C ASN A 174 3.19 -9.43 -12.40
N TYR A 175 2.27 -9.72 -11.48
CA TYR A 175 1.54 -10.98 -11.43
C TYR A 175 0.15 -10.79 -12.08
N ASP A 176 0.04 -11.14 -13.35
CA ASP A 176 -1.18 -11.06 -14.17
C ASP A 176 -1.49 -12.40 -14.84
N THR A 177 -1.64 -13.43 -14.03
CA THR A 177 -1.74 -14.81 -14.52
C THR A 177 -3.16 -15.17 -14.92
N THR A 178 -3.32 -15.87 -16.04
CA THR A 178 -4.63 -16.37 -16.49
C THR A 178 -5.25 -17.41 -15.53
N SER A 179 -4.45 -18.07 -14.71
CA SER A 179 -4.86 -19.07 -13.71
C SER A 179 -4.54 -18.65 -12.28
N GLN A 180 -5.33 -19.09 -11.29
CA GLN A 180 -5.13 -18.78 -9.87
C GLN A 180 -4.02 -19.60 -9.18
N ASN A 181 -3.54 -20.68 -9.81
CA ASN A 181 -2.65 -21.67 -9.19
C ASN A 181 -1.16 -21.28 -9.24
N GLY A 182 -0.72 -20.22 -8.55
CA GLY A 182 0.67 -19.76 -8.63
C GLY A 182 1.48 -19.86 -7.34
N ALA A 183 1.12 -19.07 -6.34
CA ALA A 183 1.83 -19.02 -5.07
C ALA A 183 0.87 -18.88 -3.88
N ASN A 184 1.22 -19.51 -2.76
CA ASN A 184 0.48 -19.37 -1.50
C ASN A 184 0.91 -18.14 -0.71
N ASN A 185 2.09 -17.59 -0.96
CA ASN A 185 2.60 -16.44 -0.24
C ASN A 185 3.27 -15.47 -1.21
N TYR A 186 2.98 -14.19 -1.06
CA TYR A 186 3.62 -13.11 -1.81
C TYR A 186 4.41 -12.25 -0.83
N GLN A 187 5.70 -12.11 -1.08
CA GLN A 187 6.59 -11.38 -0.20
C GLN A 187 7.35 -10.30 -0.96
N ALA A 188 7.10 -9.05 -0.61
CA ALA A 188 8.00 -7.95 -0.95
C ALA A 188 9.12 -7.88 0.11
N ASN A 189 10.38 -7.89 -0.32
CA ASN A 189 11.57 -7.72 0.52
C ASN A 189 12.54 -6.68 -0.06
N GLY A 190 12.17 -5.41 0.05
CA GLY A 190 12.80 -4.28 -0.64
C GLY A 190 12.53 -4.27 -2.15
N GLY A 191 11.46 -4.91 -2.60
CA GLY A 191 11.00 -4.93 -3.98
C GLY A 191 9.48 -4.68 -4.06
N ARG A 192 8.93 -4.79 -5.26
CA ARG A 192 7.53 -4.48 -5.56
C ARG A 192 6.79 -5.69 -6.14
N ILE A 193 5.56 -5.93 -5.70
CA ILE A 193 4.65 -6.92 -6.31
C ILE A 193 3.34 -6.24 -6.70
N ASN A 194 2.96 -6.35 -7.97
CA ASN A 194 1.69 -5.86 -8.52
C ASN A 194 0.77 -7.05 -8.78
N LEU A 195 -0.31 -7.17 -8.00
CA LEU A 195 -1.29 -8.25 -8.08
C LEU A 195 -2.47 -7.80 -8.95
N HIS A 196 -2.66 -8.41 -10.12
CA HIS A 196 -3.77 -8.04 -11.02
C HIS A 196 -5.00 -8.94 -10.86
N ARG A 197 -4.89 -10.02 -10.09
CA ARG A 197 -5.93 -11.05 -9.98
C ARG A 197 -6.05 -11.62 -8.58
N ALA A 198 -7.28 -11.98 -8.22
CA ALA A 198 -7.58 -12.64 -6.97
C ALA A 198 -7.04 -14.07 -7.07
N THR A 199 -6.02 -14.37 -6.30
CA THR A 199 -5.75 -15.73 -5.89
C THR A 199 -6.89 -16.15 -4.96
N GLY A 200 -7.37 -17.39 -5.08
CA GLY A 200 -8.64 -17.84 -4.47
C GLY A 200 -8.83 -17.40 -3.01
N THR A 201 -10.10 -17.23 -2.61
CA THR A 201 -10.57 -16.60 -1.35
C THR A 201 -10.13 -17.27 -0.04
N SER A 202 -9.18 -18.21 -0.06
CA SER A 202 -8.63 -18.86 1.12
C SER A 202 -7.16 -19.22 0.92
N GLY A 203 -6.28 -18.70 1.78
CA GLY A 203 -4.93 -19.26 1.97
C GLY A 203 -3.75 -18.43 1.48
N ILE A 204 -3.95 -17.23 0.91
CA ILE A 204 -2.81 -16.40 0.49
C ILE A 204 -2.23 -15.61 1.66
N GLY A 205 -0.93 -15.72 1.89
CA GLY A 205 -0.18 -14.79 2.74
C GLY A 205 0.33 -13.61 1.92
N LEU A 206 0.18 -12.39 2.41
CA LEU A 206 0.89 -11.21 1.90
C LEU A 206 1.87 -10.75 2.97
N GLN A 207 3.13 -10.54 2.60
CA GLN A 207 4.17 -10.10 3.52
C GLN A 207 4.98 -8.95 2.93
N LEU A 208 5.15 -7.88 3.71
CA LEU A 208 6.08 -6.81 3.41
C LEU A 208 7.20 -6.83 4.44
N VAL A 209 8.44 -6.95 3.96
CA VAL A 209 9.66 -7.11 4.76
C VAL A 209 10.72 -6.16 4.23
N GLY A 210 11.62 -5.61 5.05
CA GLY A 210 12.71 -4.77 4.51
C GLY A 210 12.25 -3.39 4.02
N ASN A 211 13.18 -2.44 3.92
CA ASN A 211 12.83 -1.07 3.54
C ASN A 211 12.42 -0.97 2.06
N GLY A 212 11.39 -0.18 1.74
CA GLY A 212 10.96 0.05 0.37
C GLY A 212 10.16 -1.12 -0.22
N SER A 213 9.64 -2.01 0.62
CA SER A 213 8.75 -3.07 0.16
C SER A 213 7.37 -2.56 -0.20
N GLU A 214 6.86 -3.05 -1.31
CA GLU A 214 5.59 -2.61 -1.85
C GLU A 214 4.77 -3.79 -2.40
N ILE A 215 3.49 -3.84 -2.05
CA ILE A 215 2.51 -4.73 -2.67
C ILE A 215 1.31 -3.89 -3.08
N TYR A 216 0.94 -3.95 -4.36
CA TYR A 216 -0.22 -3.26 -4.89
C TYR A 216 -1.27 -4.24 -5.40
N LEU A 217 -2.53 -3.93 -5.11
CA LEU A 217 -3.67 -4.43 -5.84
C LEU A 217 -3.80 -3.59 -7.11
N SER A 218 -3.52 -4.20 -8.26
CA SER A 218 -3.29 -3.49 -9.52
C SER A 218 -4.40 -3.71 -10.55
N LYS A 219 -5.63 -3.95 -10.08
CA LYS A 219 -6.79 -4.04 -10.96
C LYS A 219 -8.08 -3.57 -10.26
N ALA A 220 -8.88 -2.78 -10.97
CA ALA A 220 -10.22 -2.41 -10.52
C ALA A 220 -11.12 -3.64 -10.35
N GLY A 221 -11.91 -3.64 -9.27
CA GLY A 221 -12.79 -4.76 -8.87
C GLY A 221 -12.06 -5.95 -8.23
N LEU A 222 -10.73 -5.88 -8.08
CA LEU A 222 -9.95 -6.95 -7.47
C LEU A 222 -10.32 -7.10 -5.98
N THR A 223 -10.71 -8.30 -5.57
CA THR A 223 -10.91 -8.65 -4.15
C THR A 223 -9.96 -9.76 -3.74
N VAL A 224 -9.17 -9.54 -2.69
CA VAL A 224 -8.23 -10.51 -2.15
C VAL A 224 -8.69 -10.99 -0.77
N GLY A 225 -9.00 -12.29 -0.67
CA GLY A 225 -9.32 -13.04 0.55
C GLY A 225 -8.12 -13.82 1.07
N ALA A 226 -7.12 -13.10 1.54
CA ALA A 226 -5.87 -13.67 2.05
C ALA A 226 -6.02 -14.13 3.51
N ALA A 227 -5.22 -15.13 3.91
CA ALA A 227 -5.11 -15.61 5.29
C ALA A 227 -4.54 -14.53 6.24
N GLY A 228 -3.77 -13.56 5.70
CA GLY A 228 -3.35 -12.35 6.41
C GLY A 228 -2.36 -11.50 5.61
N LEU A 229 -2.36 -10.20 5.87
CA LEU A 229 -1.39 -9.22 5.38
C LEU A 229 -0.52 -8.84 6.55
N ILE A 230 0.78 -9.13 6.45
CA ILE A 230 1.72 -8.93 7.54
C ILE A 230 2.77 -7.92 7.11
N PHE A 231 2.82 -6.79 7.82
CA PHE A 231 3.93 -5.86 7.76
C PHE A 231 4.97 -6.29 8.78
N ARG A 232 6.17 -6.72 8.35
CA ARG A 232 7.23 -7.18 9.25
C ARG A 232 8.39 -6.18 9.27
N GLY A 233 8.59 -5.54 10.42
CA GLY A 233 9.88 -4.92 10.71
C GLY A 233 10.96 -6.02 10.78
N ASP A 234 12.10 -5.83 10.11
CA ASP A 234 13.24 -6.76 10.20
C ASP A 234 14.23 -6.39 11.32
N GLY A 235 13.82 -5.52 12.25
CA GLY A 235 14.67 -5.02 13.33
C GLY A 235 15.46 -3.74 13.00
N THR A 236 15.46 -3.26 11.75
CA THR A 236 16.12 -1.99 11.39
C THR A 236 15.14 -0.81 11.43
N ALA A 237 15.51 0.32 12.04
CA ALA A 237 14.67 1.52 12.08
C ALA A 237 14.45 2.17 10.69
N GLY A 238 13.46 3.08 10.58
CA GLY A 238 13.33 4.00 9.46
C GLY A 238 12.78 3.41 8.16
N LYS A 239 11.96 2.36 8.25
CA LYS A 239 11.42 1.66 7.07
C LYS A 239 10.09 2.22 6.64
N THR A 240 9.87 2.23 5.33
CA THR A 240 8.54 2.38 4.74
C THR A 240 8.13 1.08 4.05
N LEU A 241 6.96 0.56 4.44
CA LEU A 241 6.35 -0.64 3.87
C LEU A 241 4.98 -0.24 3.32
N THR A 242 4.68 -0.59 2.07
CA THR A 242 3.48 -0.06 1.37
C THR A 242 2.56 -1.15 0.90
N PHE A 243 1.32 -1.12 1.38
CA PHE A 243 0.23 -1.86 0.76
C PHE A 243 -0.73 -0.88 0.10
N GLY A 244 -1.10 -1.08 -1.16
CA GLY A 244 -1.89 -0.09 -1.86
C GLY A 244 -2.80 -0.61 -2.97
N ALA A 245 -3.60 0.31 -3.51
CA ALA A 245 -4.30 0.17 -4.78
C ALA A 245 -3.66 1.12 -5.81
N ASP A 246 -3.07 0.55 -6.86
CA ASP A 246 -2.39 1.31 -7.92
C ASP A 246 -2.64 0.63 -9.27
N PHE A 247 -3.57 1.21 -10.03
CA PHE A 247 -3.94 0.78 -11.37
C PHE A 247 -4.45 1.97 -12.18
N ALA A 248 -4.39 1.85 -13.51
CA ALA A 248 -4.89 2.87 -14.41
C ALA A 248 -6.42 2.93 -14.41
N GLY A 249 -6.97 4.14 -14.48
CA GLY A 249 -8.41 4.41 -14.46
C GLY A 249 -8.97 4.57 -13.05
N ALA A 250 -10.30 4.63 -12.94
CA ALA A 250 -10.99 4.71 -11.66
C ALA A 250 -11.47 3.33 -11.21
N GLY A 251 -11.46 3.05 -9.91
CA GLY A 251 -12.02 1.82 -9.41
C GLY A 251 -11.72 1.52 -7.95
N THR A 252 -12.20 0.37 -7.50
CA THR A 252 -12.00 -0.11 -6.13
C THR A 252 -11.27 -1.43 -6.13
N ALA A 253 -10.25 -1.58 -5.28
CA ALA A 253 -9.67 -2.86 -4.92
C ALA A 253 -9.89 -3.13 -3.43
N THR A 254 -10.22 -4.37 -3.09
CA THR A 254 -10.61 -4.78 -1.74
C THR A 254 -9.67 -5.83 -1.20
N TYR A 255 -9.22 -5.63 0.03
CA TYR A 255 -8.55 -6.62 0.85
C TYR A 255 -9.47 -7.00 2.03
N THR A 256 -9.72 -8.30 2.18
CA THR A 256 -10.66 -8.84 3.19
C THR A 256 -9.99 -9.60 4.32
N GLY A 257 -8.71 -9.95 4.16
CA GLY A 257 -7.92 -10.60 5.22
C GLY A 257 -7.61 -9.67 6.39
N ALA A 258 -7.19 -10.24 7.51
CA ALA A 258 -6.67 -9.46 8.64
C ALA A 258 -5.34 -8.78 8.25
N VAL A 259 -5.12 -7.57 8.77
CA VAL A 259 -3.88 -6.80 8.62
C VAL A 259 -3.15 -6.81 9.95
N THR A 260 -1.94 -7.35 9.96
CA THR A 260 -1.07 -7.41 11.14
C THR A 260 0.09 -6.45 10.96
N LEU A 261 0.14 -5.44 11.82
CA LEU A 261 1.26 -4.51 11.94
C LEU A 261 2.26 -5.10 12.95
N ASN A 262 3.34 -5.71 12.47
CA ASN A 262 4.33 -6.36 13.31
C ASN A 262 5.54 -5.42 13.55
N HIS A 263 5.70 -5.02 14.81
CA HIS A 263 6.60 -3.95 15.26
C HIS A 263 8.00 -4.46 15.67
N THR A 264 8.35 -5.70 15.34
CA THR A 264 9.59 -6.35 15.80
C THR A 264 10.86 -5.53 15.48
N GLY A 265 11.54 -5.09 16.54
CA GLY A 265 12.82 -4.36 16.51
C GLY A 265 12.98 -3.43 17.72
N SER A 266 14.19 -3.29 18.26
CA SER A 266 14.52 -2.20 19.19
C SER A 266 14.96 -0.98 18.37
N GLY A 267 14.23 0.13 18.45
CA GLY A 267 14.49 1.35 17.64
C GLY A 267 13.50 1.59 16.49
N SER A 268 12.36 0.91 16.49
CA SER A 268 11.36 0.86 15.41
C SER A 268 10.62 2.18 15.14
N ASN A 269 11.20 3.05 14.29
CA ASN A 269 10.44 4.06 13.55
C ASN A 269 10.01 3.49 12.19
N HIS A 270 8.97 2.67 12.15
CA HIS A 270 8.42 2.17 10.89
C HIS A 270 7.26 3.04 10.40
N THR A 271 7.10 3.14 9.08
CA THR A 271 5.92 3.69 8.44
C THR A 271 5.23 2.57 7.69
N TYR A 272 4.06 2.16 8.17
CA TYR A 272 3.16 1.27 7.45
C TYR A 272 2.24 2.13 6.59
N ARG A 273 2.52 2.18 5.29
CA ARG A 273 1.77 3.02 4.36
C ARG A 273 0.62 2.24 3.75
N PHE A 274 -0.59 2.77 3.90
CA PHE A 274 -1.73 2.41 3.08
C PHE A 274 -1.88 3.46 1.98
N TYR A 275 -1.87 3.01 0.74
CA TYR A 275 -1.81 3.91 -0.42
C TYR A 275 -2.97 3.67 -1.39
N ALA A 276 -3.56 4.74 -1.91
CA ALA A 276 -4.45 4.67 -3.05
C ALA A 276 -4.04 5.71 -4.10
N ALA A 277 -3.76 5.27 -5.33
CA ALA A 277 -3.47 6.20 -6.43
C ALA A 277 -4.71 7.06 -6.75
N GLU A 278 -4.50 8.14 -7.51
CA GLU A 278 -5.59 9.02 -7.96
C GLU A 278 -6.73 8.21 -8.59
N ASN A 279 -7.98 8.57 -8.27
CA ASN A 279 -9.22 7.90 -8.71
C ASN A 279 -9.39 6.44 -8.25
N ASN A 280 -8.46 5.91 -7.45
CA ASN A 280 -8.55 4.57 -6.90
C ASN A 280 -9.06 4.58 -5.46
N THR A 281 -9.73 3.50 -5.08
CA THR A 281 -10.13 3.22 -3.70
C THR A 281 -9.50 1.91 -3.24
N LEU A 282 -8.73 1.95 -2.17
CA LEU A 282 -8.29 0.77 -1.42
C LEU A 282 -9.27 0.52 -0.27
N VAL A 283 -9.96 -0.62 -0.27
CA VAL A 283 -10.83 -1.04 0.83
C VAL A 283 -10.11 -2.09 1.68
N LEU A 284 -9.95 -1.82 2.97
CA LEU A 284 -9.51 -2.80 3.97
C LEU A 284 -10.73 -3.17 4.83
N SER A 285 -11.24 -4.39 4.68
CA SER A 285 -12.45 -4.86 5.37
C SER A 285 -12.19 -5.83 6.53
N GLY A 286 -10.95 -6.31 6.65
CA GLY A 286 -10.52 -7.11 7.79
C GLY A 286 -10.20 -6.29 9.04
N ILE A 287 -9.84 -6.98 10.11
CA ILE A 287 -9.31 -6.36 11.34
C ILE A 287 -7.87 -5.92 11.09
N ILE A 288 -7.55 -4.69 11.48
CA ILE A 288 -6.19 -4.14 11.55
C ILE A 288 -5.76 -4.19 13.01
N GLY A 289 -4.73 -4.99 13.29
CA GLY A 289 -4.22 -5.22 14.64
C GLY A 289 -2.71 -5.14 14.72
N ASN A 290 -2.19 -5.04 15.94
CA ASN A 290 -0.76 -5.15 16.20
C ASN A 290 -0.38 -6.61 16.48
N GLY A 291 0.65 -7.10 15.80
CA GLY A 291 1.17 -8.46 16.03
C GLY A 291 1.99 -8.56 17.33
N THR A 292 2.64 -7.46 17.73
CA THR A 292 3.41 -7.27 18.96
C THR A 292 3.24 -5.81 19.42
N GLY A 293 3.62 -5.48 20.65
CA GLY A 293 3.55 -4.08 21.15
C GLY A 293 4.23 -3.08 20.21
N ALA A 294 3.62 -1.91 20.03
CA ALA A 294 4.10 -0.88 19.11
C ALA A 294 5.42 -0.27 19.60
N GLY A 295 6.42 -0.22 18.71
CA GLY A 295 7.66 0.50 18.98
C GLY A 295 7.44 2.01 18.96
N THR A 296 8.19 2.75 19.76
CA THR A 296 8.17 4.23 19.77
C THR A 296 8.48 4.77 18.38
N GLY A 297 7.65 5.67 17.86
CA GLY A 297 7.85 6.35 16.57
C GLY A 297 7.41 5.58 15.32
N THR A 298 6.80 4.39 15.49
CA THR A 298 6.10 3.72 14.40
C THR A 298 4.73 4.36 14.14
N LYS A 299 4.34 4.48 12.87
CA LYS A 299 3.05 5.03 12.45
C LYS A 299 2.43 4.24 11.29
N VAL A 300 1.11 4.34 11.17
CA VAL A 300 0.39 4.10 9.92
C VAL A 300 0.34 5.42 9.16
N LEU A 301 0.65 5.40 7.88
CA LEU A 301 0.52 6.55 6.99
C LEU A 301 -0.57 6.26 5.95
N ILE A 302 -1.55 7.14 5.84
CA ILE A 302 -2.51 7.14 4.74
C ILE A 302 -2.01 8.11 3.68
N ASP A 303 -1.78 7.60 2.47
CA ASP A 303 -1.10 8.33 1.41
C ASP A 303 -1.77 8.10 0.04
N GLY A 304 -1.40 8.93 -0.93
CA GLY A 304 -1.93 8.93 -2.29
C GLY A 304 -3.16 9.81 -2.46
N ALA A 305 -3.42 10.20 -3.72
CA ALA A 305 -4.53 11.09 -4.08
C ALA A 305 -5.90 10.37 -4.12
N GLY A 306 -5.93 9.05 -3.95
CA GLY A 306 -7.14 8.25 -3.89
C GLY A 306 -7.73 8.15 -2.47
N ILE A 307 -8.57 7.15 -2.29
CA ILE A 307 -9.26 6.87 -1.02
C ILE A 307 -8.74 5.57 -0.40
N VAL A 308 -8.32 5.62 0.85
CA VAL A 308 -8.22 4.44 1.71
C VAL A 308 -9.50 4.36 2.55
N ARG A 309 -10.16 3.21 2.55
CA ARG A 309 -11.41 2.96 3.29
C ARG A 309 -11.24 1.81 4.26
N PHE A 310 -11.44 2.05 5.55
CA PHE A 310 -11.58 0.99 6.54
C PHE A 310 -13.05 0.59 6.62
N SER A 311 -13.34 -0.71 6.54
CA SER A 311 -14.70 -1.25 6.47
C SER A 311 -14.80 -2.60 7.16
N GLY A 312 -15.95 -3.28 7.03
CA GLY A 312 -16.23 -4.55 7.69
C GLY A 312 -16.81 -4.39 9.09
N SER A 313 -17.06 -5.51 9.76
CA SER A 313 -17.80 -5.56 11.02
C SER A 313 -16.95 -5.85 12.26
N GLY A 314 -15.71 -6.34 12.11
CA GLY A 314 -14.81 -6.56 13.25
C GLY A 314 -14.08 -5.28 13.65
N PRO A 315 -13.91 -4.94 14.93
CA PRO A 315 -13.19 -3.74 15.35
C PRO A 315 -11.70 -3.84 15.04
N ASN A 316 -11.11 -2.72 14.62
CA ASN A 316 -9.65 -2.60 14.60
C ASN A 316 -9.12 -2.52 16.03
N THR A 317 -8.02 -3.20 16.29
CA THR A 317 -7.39 -3.28 17.63
C THR A 317 -6.02 -2.62 17.67
N SER A 318 -5.52 -2.16 16.51
CA SER A 318 -4.26 -1.44 16.44
C SER A 318 -4.36 -0.08 17.14
N VAL A 319 -3.40 0.20 18.00
CA VAL A 319 -3.21 1.52 18.67
C VAL A 319 -2.04 2.30 18.07
N THR A 320 -1.50 1.83 16.93
CA THR A 320 -0.43 2.53 16.21
C THR A 320 -0.91 3.90 15.72
N PRO A 321 -0.18 4.99 16.01
CA PRO A 321 -0.53 6.33 15.54
C PRO A 321 -0.78 6.37 14.03
N ILE A 322 -1.84 7.09 13.62
CA ILE A 322 -2.20 7.26 12.21
C ILE A 322 -1.88 8.69 11.79
N ALA A 323 -1.09 8.85 10.72
CA ALA A 323 -0.90 10.10 10.01
C ALA A 323 -1.64 10.05 8.68
N ILE A 324 -2.36 11.11 8.32
CA ILE A 324 -3.21 11.17 7.13
C ILE A 324 -2.71 12.27 6.21
N ASP A 325 -2.10 11.89 5.09
CA ASP A 325 -1.69 12.77 3.99
C ASP A 325 -2.67 12.67 2.78
N GLY A 326 -3.37 11.54 2.64
CA GLY A 326 -4.43 11.31 1.63
C GLY A 326 -5.84 11.34 2.24
N THR A 327 -6.80 10.64 1.63
CA THR A 327 -8.17 10.51 2.20
C THR A 327 -8.36 9.17 2.91
N LEU A 328 -8.69 9.21 4.21
CA LEU A 328 -9.12 8.05 5.00
C LEU A 328 -10.63 8.11 5.27
N VAL A 329 -11.36 7.08 4.84
CA VAL A 329 -12.79 6.92 5.13
C VAL A 329 -12.99 5.82 6.16
N LEU A 330 -13.62 6.16 7.29
CA LEU A 330 -14.00 5.23 8.35
C LEU A 330 -15.43 4.75 8.12
N ALA A 331 -15.57 3.49 7.72
CA ALA A 331 -16.84 2.92 7.28
C ALA A 331 -17.01 1.46 7.70
N LYS A 332 -16.59 1.15 8.92
CA LYS A 332 -17.00 -0.09 9.57
C LYS A 332 -18.49 -0.01 9.89
N THR A 333 -19.06 -1.14 10.32
CA THR A 333 -20.40 -1.13 10.90
C THR A 333 -20.47 -0.08 12.01
N ALA A 334 -21.57 0.69 12.09
CA ALA A 334 -21.74 1.73 13.11
C ALA A 334 -21.55 1.15 14.52
N GLY A 335 -20.88 1.88 15.42
CA GLY A 335 -20.52 1.37 16.75
C GLY A 335 -19.29 0.47 16.77
N THR A 336 -18.57 0.32 15.64
CA THR A 336 -17.36 -0.49 15.54
C THR A 336 -16.16 0.38 15.25
N ASP A 337 -15.13 0.28 16.09
CA ASP A 337 -13.89 1.02 15.94
C ASP A 337 -13.19 0.71 14.60
N ALA A 338 -13.23 1.67 13.68
CA ALA A 338 -12.36 1.73 12.52
C ALA A 338 -10.95 2.21 12.90
N ILE A 339 -10.82 3.01 13.95
CA ILE A 339 -9.53 3.37 14.57
C ILE A 339 -9.57 2.86 16.01
N GLY A 340 -8.73 1.85 16.31
CA GLY A 340 -8.77 1.11 17.58
C GLY A 340 -8.12 1.82 18.78
N GLY A 341 -7.62 3.05 18.62
CA GLY A 341 -6.98 3.81 19.69
C GLY A 341 -5.73 4.60 19.23
N GLY A 342 -4.97 5.08 20.20
CA GLY A 342 -3.72 5.82 19.97
C GLY A 342 -3.95 7.30 19.64
N SER A 343 -3.42 7.74 18.52
CA SER A 343 -3.56 9.13 18.05
C SER A 343 -3.74 9.21 16.54
N VAL A 344 -4.48 10.21 16.08
CA VAL A 344 -4.68 10.53 14.66
C VAL A 344 -4.18 11.94 14.39
N THR A 345 -3.33 12.08 13.38
CA THR A 345 -2.90 13.38 12.85
C THR A 345 -3.44 13.56 11.44
N VAL A 346 -4.21 14.62 11.21
CA VAL A 346 -4.69 15.01 9.88
C VAL A 346 -3.78 16.11 9.33
N ASN A 347 -2.89 15.74 8.41
CA ASN A 347 -1.91 16.65 7.83
C ASN A 347 -2.54 17.54 6.76
N THR A 348 -1.79 18.52 6.26
CA THR A 348 -2.30 19.60 5.40
C THR A 348 -3.04 19.12 4.16
N THR A 349 -2.63 17.99 3.56
CA THR A 349 -3.30 17.40 2.39
C THR A 349 -4.31 16.31 2.75
N GLY A 350 -4.42 15.99 4.05
CA GLY A 350 -5.18 14.88 4.56
C GLY A 350 -6.65 15.19 4.80
N THR A 351 -7.49 14.18 4.57
CA THR A 351 -8.91 14.18 4.93
C THR A 351 -9.23 12.93 5.73
N LEU A 352 -9.75 13.11 6.94
CA LEU A 352 -10.40 12.06 7.72
C LEU A 352 -11.91 12.18 7.51
N ARG A 353 -12.61 11.10 7.15
CA ARG A 353 -14.06 11.13 6.90
C ARG A 353 -14.79 10.04 7.64
N LEU A 354 -15.87 10.40 8.33
CA LEU A 354 -16.84 9.44 8.87
C LEU A 354 -17.84 9.02 7.79
N ALA A 355 -18.12 7.72 7.73
CA ALA A 355 -19.25 7.18 6.98
C ALA A 355 -20.25 6.41 7.87
N ALA A 356 -19.99 6.39 9.18
CA ALA A 356 -20.82 5.85 10.24
C ALA A 356 -20.44 6.53 11.56
N SER A 357 -21.32 6.48 12.57
CA SER A 357 -21.02 6.93 13.93
C SER A 357 -20.15 5.94 14.69
N HIS A 358 -19.46 6.44 15.73
CA HIS A 358 -18.68 5.64 16.68
C HIS A 358 -17.66 4.75 15.95
N GLN A 359 -16.75 5.38 15.22
CA GLN A 359 -15.74 4.74 14.39
C GLN A 359 -14.33 4.89 14.98
N ILE A 360 -14.15 5.73 16.00
CA ILE A 360 -12.88 6.03 16.63
C ILE A 360 -13.02 5.71 18.11
N ALA A 361 -12.10 4.93 18.67
CA ALA A 361 -12.13 4.63 20.10
C ALA A 361 -12.04 5.91 20.95
N ASP A 362 -12.89 6.03 21.98
CA ASP A 362 -13.17 7.27 22.74
C ASP A 362 -11.96 8.02 23.31
N ALA A 363 -10.83 7.35 23.55
CA ALA A 363 -9.61 7.97 24.09
C ALA A 363 -8.60 8.41 23.02
N THR A 364 -8.92 8.23 21.73
CA THR A 364 -7.99 8.52 20.63
C THR A 364 -7.79 10.02 20.48
N ALA A 365 -6.55 10.49 20.65
CA ALA A 365 -6.25 11.92 20.47
C ALA A 365 -6.35 12.31 18.99
N LEU A 366 -6.90 13.50 18.71
CA LEU A 366 -6.97 14.07 17.36
C LEU A 366 -6.08 15.31 17.27
N ALA A 367 -5.16 15.33 16.31
CA ALA A 367 -4.30 16.46 16.02
C ALA A 367 -4.52 16.95 14.58
N PHE A 368 -4.77 18.25 14.43
CA PHE A 368 -4.74 18.89 13.12
C PHE A 368 -3.37 19.49 12.84
N ALA A 369 -2.86 19.20 11.65
CA ALA A 369 -1.70 19.85 11.04
C ALA A 369 -2.08 20.42 9.65
N GLY A 370 -3.28 21.00 9.57
CA GLY A 370 -3.83 21.72 8.41
C GLY A 370 -4.96 21.01 7.67
N GLY A 371 -5.19 19.71 7.90
CA GLY A 371 -6.17 18.93 7.14
C GLY A 371 -7.63 19.07 7.58
N VAL A 372 -8.48 18.21 7.02
CA VAL A 372 -9.95 18.24 7.18
C VAL A 372 -10.46 16.99 7.90
N PHE A 373 -11.36 17.19 8.86
CA PHE A 373 -12.19 16.14 9.44
C PHE A 373 -13.64 16.31 8.99
N GLU A 374 -14.08 15.49 8.04
CA GLU A 374 -15.45 15.44 7.54
C GLU A 374 -16.30 14.56 8.47
N ALA A 375 -16.96 15.21 9.43
CA ALA A 375 -17.84 14.56 10.40
C ALA A 375 -19.26 14.32 9.84
N GLY A 376 -19.74 15.20 8.94
CA GLY A 376 -21.06 15.09 8.35
C GLY A 376 -22.19 15.01 9.41
N ALA A 377 -23.11 14.06 9.25
CA ALA A 377 -24.22 13.82 10.19
C ALA A 377 -23.87 12.86 11.34
N PHE A 378 -22.61 12.47 11.48
CA PHE A 378 -22.22 11.37 12.37
C PHE A 378 -21.83 11.85 13.76
N THR A 379 -21.85 10.90 14.70
CA THR A 379 -21.52 11.13 16.11
C THR A 379 -20.22 10.43 16.47
N GLU A 380 -19.33 11.14 17.16
CA GLU A 380 -18.03 10.60 17.58
C GLU A 380 -17.59 11.10 18.94
N THR A 381 -16.91 10.24 19.71
CA THR A 381 -16.21 10.61 20.95
C THR A 381 -14.71 10.42 20.76
N LEU A 382 -13.92 11.41 21.16
CA LEU A 382 -12.48 11.44 20.97
C LEU A 382 -11.78 11.87 22.25
N GLY A 383 -10.47 11.60 22.29
CA GLY A 383 -9.57 12.08 23.30
C GLY A 383 -9.30 13.59 23.19
N ALA A 384 -8.08 13.99 23.54
CA ALA A 384 -7.72 15.40 23.49
C ALA A 384 -7.61 15.91 22.04
N LEU A 385 -8.12 17.12 21.79
CA LEU A 385 -7.94 17.86 20.54
C LEU A 385 -6.67 18.70 20.59
N THR A 386 -5.86 18.63 19.53
CA THR A 386 -4.72 19.52 19.30
C THR A 386 -4.87 20.21 17.94
N VAL A 387 -4.70 21.52 17.88
CA VAL A 387 -4.69 22.29 16.63
C VAL A 387 -3.30 22.91 16.45
N GLY A 388 -2.53 22.33 15.54
CA GLY A 388 -1.17 22.78 15.22
C GLY A 388 -1.14 24.13 14.50
N ALA A 389 0.07 24.62 14.21
CA ALA A 389 0.28 25.95 13.64
C ALA A 389 -0.36 26.11 12.25
N ALA A 390 -0.46 25.03 11.48
CA ALA A 390 -1.13 25.00 10.18
C ALA A 390 -2.67 25.03 10.28
N GLY A 391 -3.24 24.98 11.49
CA GLY A 391 -4.69 24.96 11.72
C GLY A 391 -5.33 23.62 11.39
N GLY A 392 -6.62 23.63 11.11
CA GLY A 392 -7.40 22.48 10.63
C GLY A 392 -8.87 22.83 10.43
N THR A 393 -9.61 21.92 9.80
CA THR A 393 -11.04 22.10 9.52
C THR A 393 -11.86 20.94 10.07
N ILE A 394 -12.97 21.24 10.73
CA ILE A 394 -14.06 20.31 11.00
C ILE A 394 -15.20 20.67 10.06
N ASP A 395 -15.67 19.71 9.28
CA ASP A 395 -16.76 19.90 8.33
C ASP A 395 -17.97 19.02 8.67
N PHE A 396 -19.11 19.68 8.88
CA PHE A 396 -20.39 19.02 9.13
C PHE A 396 -21.25 18.88 7.88
N ASP A 397 -20.84 19.42 6.72
CA ASP A 397 -21.60 19.33 5.45
C ASP A 397 -23.08 19.78 5.57
N GLY A 398 -23.35 20.75 6.45
CA GLY A 398 -24.71 21.26 6.72
C GLY A 398 -25.59 20.27 7.48
N LYS A 399 -25.02 19.29 8.18
CA LYS A 399 -25.75 18.23 8.90
C LYS A 399 -25.67 18.39 10.42
N ALA A 400 -26.57 17.70 11.12
CA ALA A 400 -26.64 17.62 12.58
C ALA A 400 -25.67 16.58 13.16
N GLY A 401 -24.37 16.72 12.90
CA GLY A 401 -23.34 15.86 13.50
C GLY A 401 -23.02 16.25 14.94
N SER A 402 -22.41 15.34 15.71
CA SER A 402 -22.01 15.62 17.09
C SER A 402 -20.61 15.09 17.38
N LEU A 403 -19.71 15.97 17.82
CA LEU A 403 -18.36 15.59 18.22
C LEU A 403 -18.17 15.87 19.71
N THR A 404 -17.69 14.89 20.46
CA THR A 404 -17.29 15.07 21.86
C THR A 404 -15.79 14.84 22.00
N PHE A 405 -15.07 15.81 22.52
CA PHE A 405 -13.65 15.72 22.84
C PHE A 405 -13.46 15.63 24.36
N ALA A 406 -12.44 14.91 24.80
CA ALA A 406 -12.08 14.88 26.21
C ALA A 406 -11.68 16.27 26.71
N SER A 407 -10.79 16.95 25.98
CA SER A 407 -10.26 18.27 26.34
C SER A 407 -9.63 18.98 25.13
N LEU A 408 -9.38 20.28 25.23
CA LEU A 408 -8.48 20.99 24.34
C LEU A 408 -7.04 20.92 24.90
N SER A 409 -6.14 20.21 24.22
CA SER A 409 -4.72 20.12 24.61
C SER A 409 -3.97 21.40 24.25
N SER A 410 -4.09 21.85 23.00
CA SER A 410 -3.55 23.14 22.56
C SER A 410 -4.19 23.60 21.25
N ILE A 411 -4.21 24.90 21.03
CA ILE A 411 -4.59 25.52 19.76
C ILE A 411 -3.57 26.60 19.42
N THR A 412 -2.84 26.44 18.32
CA THR A 412 -1.78 27.36 17.88
C THR A 412 -2.09 28.01 16.54
N GLY A 413 -2.70 27.27 15.61
CA GLY A 413 -3.31 27.78 14.38
C GLY A 413 -4.82 28.00 14.52
N THR A 414 -5.49 28.26 13.40
CA THR A 414 -6.95 28.45 13.33
C THR A 414 -7.68 27.11 13.17
N LEU A 415 -8.69 26.87 13.99
CA LEU A 415 -9.68 25.81 13.77
C LEU A 415 -10.87 26.41 13.01
N THR A 416 -11.12 25.90 11.81
CA THR A 416 -12.28 26.30 11.01
C THR A 416 -13.39 25.26 11.17
N VAL A 417 -14.62 25.72 11.41
CA VAL A 417 -15.82 24.89 11.40
C VAL A 417 -16.66 25.28 10.19
N THR A 418 -16.88 24.35 9.27
CA THR A 418 -17.70 24.54 8.07
C THR A 418 -18.94 23.65 8.13
N GLY A 419 -19.95 24.03 7.34
CA GLY A 419 -21.21 23.28 7.30
C GLY A 419 -21.95 23.25 8.64
N TRP A 420 -21.68 24.19 9.55
CA TRP A 420 -22.35 24.26 10.85
C TRP A 420 -23.85 24.47 10.68
N SER A 421 -24.64 23.73 11.46
CA SER A 421 -26.07 23.91 11.63
C SER A 421 -26.37 24.07 13.12
N ASP A 422 -27.51 24.68 13.48
CA ASP A 422 -27.88 24.86 14.89
C ASP A 422 -28.13 23.52 15.62
N ASP A 423 -28.31 22.42 14.87
CA ASP A 423 -28.42 21.06 15.37
C ASP A 423 -27.07 20.32 15.44
N ALA A 424 -25.99 20.90 14.90
CA ALA A 424 -24.64 20.37 15.03
C ALA A 424 -24.07 20.71 16.41
N SER A 425 -23.17 19.87 16.93
CA SER A 425 -22.58 20.12 18.24
C SER A 425 -21.11 19.71 18.33
N ILE A 426 -20.34 20.52 19.07
CA ILE A 426 -18.98 20.19 19.51
C ILE A 426 -18.93 20.37 21.03
N PHE A 427 -18.67 19.29 21.76
CA PHE A 427 -18.59 19.26 23.22
C PHE A 427 -17.18 18.95 23.71
N PHE A 428 -16.82 19.48 24.87
CA PHE A 428 -15.59 19.21 25.60
C PHE A 428 -15.94 18.80 27.03
N THR A 429 -15.60 17.56 27.41
CA THR A 429 -15.89 17.07 28.78
C THR A 429 -15.07 17.79 29.85
N ASN A 430 -13.91 18.32 29.46
CA ASN A 430 -13.10 19.23 30.25
C ASN A 430 -12.90 20.54 29.48
N GLY A 431 -13.51 21.61 29.96
CA GLY A 431 -13.41 22.94 29.38
C GLY A 431 -12.10 23.70 29.64
N SER A 432 -11.15 23.12 30.37
CA SER A 432 -9.84 23.74 30.56
C SER A 432 -9.15 23.96 29.21
N GLY A 433 -8.60 25.15 28.99
CA GLY A 433 -7.93 25.53 27.74
C GLY A 433 -8.73 26.46 26.84
N TRP A 434 -10.04 26.63 27.08
CA TRP A 434 -10.89 27.58 26.36
C TRP A 434 -10.84 28.98 26.99
N ASP A 435 -9.74 29.69 26.76
CA ASP A 435 -9.62 31.11 27.08
C ASP A 435 -9.98 32.01 25.87
N THR A 436 -9.91 33.34 26.05
CA THR A 436 -10.21 34.30 24.98
C THR A 436 -9.28 34.16 23.77
N THR A 437 -8.04 33.72 23.98
CA THR A 437 -7.05 33.52 22.92
C THR A 437 -7.41 32.28 22.11
N ALA A 438 -7.75 31.17 22.77
CA ALA A 438 -8.21 29.95 22.13
C ALA A 438 -9.49 30.19 21.32
N LEU A 439 -10.47 30.90 21.89
CA LEU A 439 -11.72 31.25 21.20
C LEU A 439 -11.50 32.13 19.97
N SER A 440 -10.57 33.08 20.02
CA SER A 440 -10.22 33.91 18.86
C SER A 440 -9.61 33.13 17.69
N ARG A 441 -9.16 31.89 17.92
CA ARG A 441 -8.61 30.98 16.91
C ARG A 441 -9.64 30.00 16.34
N VAL A 442 -10.89 30.08 16.76
CA VAL A 442 -11.98 29.28 16.20
C VAL A 442 -12.84 30.15 15.30
N VAL A 443 -13.08 29.68 14.09
CA VAL A 443 -13.90 30.38 13.09
C VAL A 443 -15.02 29.46 12.64
N PHE A 444 -16.26 29.86 12.87
CA PHE A 444 -17.43 29.23 12.26
C PHE A 444 -17.74 29.95 10.94
N SER A 445 -17.59 29.25 9.82
CA SER A 445 -17.76 29.85 8.49
C SER A 445 -19.20 30.32 8.28
N GLY A 446 -19.39 31.62 8.07
CA GLY A 446 -20.70 32.24 7.90
C GLY A 446 -21.40 32.64 9.20
N TYR A 447 -20.75 32.48 10.35
CA TYR A 447 -21.33 32.80 11.66
C TYR A 447 -20.50 33.83 12.44
N GLY A 448 -21.00 34.21 13.64
CA GLY A 448 -20.32 35.10 14.56
C GLY A 448 -19.10 34.47 15.23
N ALA A 449 -18.54 35.17 16.21
CA ALA A 449 -17.40 34.69 16.98
C ALA A 449 -17.74 33.36 17.71
N ALA A 450 -16.74 32.49 17.84
CA ALA A 450 -16.88 31.29 18.65
C ALA A 450 -17.09 31.63 20.13
N GLN A 451 -17.96 30.86 20.78
CA GLN A 451 -18.23 30.96 22.22
C GLN A 451 -18.10 29.57 22.86
N PHE A 452 -17.76 29.55 24.14
CA PHE A 452 -17.67 28.32 24.92
C PHE A 452 -18.53 28.43 26.18
N ASN A 453 -19.45 27.49 26.34
CA ASN A 453 -20.26 27.38 27.54
C ASN A 453 -19.57 26.45 28.54
N SER A 454 -18.92 27.02 29.55
CA SER A 454 -18.17 26.25 30.55
C SER A 454 -19.04 25.37 31.45
N ALA A 455 -20.36 25.60 31.51
CA ALA A 455 -21.28 24.77 32.27
C ALA A 455 -21.67 23.50 31.53
N THR A 456 -21.78 23.55 30.20
CA THR A 456 -22.18 22.41 29.35
C THR A 456 -21.00 21.77 28.61
N GLY A 457 -19.86 22.47 28.52
CA GLY A 457 -18.73 22.07 27.70
C GLY A 457 -18.90 22.34 26.21
N GLU A 458 -19.92 23.09 25.80
CA GLU A 458 -20.26 23.29 24.39
C GLU A 458 -19.44 24.41 23.75
N LEU A 459 -18.86 24.14 22.58
CA LEU A 459 -18.29 25.12 21.67
C LEU A 459 -19.29 25.40 20.55
N TYR A 460 -19.74 26.65 20.43
CA TYR A 460 -20.81 27.04 19.51
C TYR A 460 -20.55 28.39 18.84
N ALA A 461 -21.29 28.65 17.76
CA ALA A 461 -21.27 29.90 17.05
C ALA A 461 -22.18 30.94 17.74
N ALA A 462 -21.69 32.14 18.00
CA ALA A 462 -22.58 33.25 18.35
C ALA A 462 -23.51 33.57 17.17
N ALA A 463 -24.80 33.71 17.44
CA ALA A 463 -25.73 34.24 16.45
C ALA A 463 -25.25 35.62 15.98
N ILE A 464 -25.15 35.82 14.66
CA ILE A 464 -24.92 37.17 14.11
C ILE A 464 -26.21 37.95 14.37
N PRO A 465 -26.18 39.08 15.11
CA PRO A 465 -27.37 39.88 15.30
C PRO A 465 -27.94 40.27 13.94
N GLU A 466 -29.22 39.93 13.70
CA GLU A 466 -29.82 40.23 12.41
C GLU A 466 -29.70 41.74 12.10
N PRO A 467 -29.41 42.13 10.84
CA PRO A 467 -29.32 43.54 10.46
C PRO A 467 -30.58 44.34 10.85
N SER A 468 -31.74 43.69 10.86
CA SER A 468 -33.04 44.22 11.31
C SER A 468 -33.02 44.63 12.79
N ALA A 469 -32.41 43.84 13.66
CA ALA A 469 -32.31 44.12 15.09
C ALA A 469 -31.39 45.31 15.35
N ILE A 470 -30.28 45.41 14.62
CA ILE A 470 -29.36 46.56 14.69
C ILE A 470 -30.05 47.82 14.13
N ALA A 471 -30.75 47.71 13.00
CA ALA A 471 -31.48 48.81 12.40
C ALA A 471 -32.63 49.32 13.30
N ALA A 472 -33.36 48.42 13.96
CA ALA A 472 -34.41 48.78 14.92
C ALA A 472 -33.83 49.49 16.15
N LEU A 473 -32.70 49.01 16.68
CA LEU A 473 -32.00 49.68 17.78
C LEU A 473 -31.53 51.07 17.37
N ALA A 474 -30.89 51.21 16.20
CA ALA A 474 -30.44 52.48 15.68
C ALA A 474 -31.59 53.47 15.44
N ALA A 475 -32.72 53.00 14.88
CA ALA A 475 -33.91 53.79 14.66
C ALA A 475 -34.54 54.25 15.99
N SER A 476 -34.61 53.37 16.99
CA SER A 476 -35.13 53.71 18.32
C SER A 476 -34.26 54.76 19.03
N LEU A 477 -32.92 54.67 18.89
CA LEU A 477 -31.98 55.63 19.45
C LEU A 477 -32.08 56.99 18.75
N ALA A 478 -32.19 57.00 17.41
CA ALA A 478 -32.39 58.22 16.64
C ALA A 478 -33.71 58.91 17.01
N PHE A 479 -34.79 58.14 17.24
CA PHE A 479 -36.07 58.66 17.69
C PHE A 479 -35.98 59.24 19.11
N ALA A 480 -35.33 58.54 20.04
CA ALA A 480 -35.10 59.02 21.41
C ALA A 480 -34.26 60.30 21.44
N LEU A 481 -33.18 60.37 20.66
CA LEU A 481 -32.38 61.60 20.51
C LEU A 481 -33.21 62.74 19.90
N GLY A 482 -34.03 62.44 18.88
CA GLY A 482 -34.93 63.42 18.27
C GLY A 482 -35.92 64.01 19.28
N LEU A 483 -36.48 63.19 20.17
CA LEU A 483 -37.36 63.65 21.25
C LEU A 483 -36.63 64.51 22.29
N VAL A 484 -35.41 64.14 22.67
CA VAL A 484 -34.58 64.91 23.62
C VAL A 484 -34.19 66.27 23.02
N LEU A 485 -33.78 66.30 21.74
CA LEU A 485 -33.44 67.53 21.04
C LEU A 485 -34.66 68.45 20.86
N ARG A 486 -35.83 67.90 20.50
CA ARG A 486 -37.09 68.66 20.40
C ARG A 486 -37.52 69.27 21.74
N ARG A 487 -37.23 68.60 22.87
CA ARG A 487 -37.53 69.12 24.21
C ARG A 487 -36.57 70.22 24.65
N ARG A 488 -35.37 70.30 24.07
CA ARG A 488 -34.38 71.37 24.35
C ARG A 488 -34.56 72.62 23.50
N THR A 489 -35.25 72.52 22.36
CA THR A 489 -35.47 73.65 21.43
C THR A 489 -36.85 74.31 21.57
N ARG A 490 -37.69 73.80 22.47
CA ARG A 490 -38.88 74.46 23.00
C ARG A 490 -38.61 74.91 24.41
#